data_AF-A0A1Q6M7C2-F1
#
_entry.id   AF-A0A1Q6M7C2-F1
#
_cell.length_a   1.000
_cell.length_b   1.000
_cell.length_c   1.000
_cell.angle_alpha   90.00
_cell.angle_beta   90.00
_cell.angle_gamma   90.00
#
_symmetry.space_group_name_H-M   'P 1'
#
loop_
_entity.id
_entity.type
_entity.pdbx_description
1 polymer ?
#
loop_
_entity_poly.entity_id
_entity_poly.type
_entity_poly.pdbx_seq_one_letter_code
_entity_poly.pdbx_strand_id
1 'polypeptide(L)'
;MDRISQDDLLRRRVLNRTLEIADQLQMKKELEEARKELEEAKKEAQQVENEKEDIIKNLHKLNIPIEQISKAVNLSEKEIKEILSTHSYN
;
A
#
# COMPACT_ATOMS: atom_id res chain seq x y z
N MET A 1 36.11 -37.07 31.22
CA MET A 1 35.47 -35.83 31.69
C MET A 1 35.72 -34.78 30.63
N ASP A 2 34.83 -34.67 29.65
CA ASP A 2 34.93 -33.69 28.57
C ASP A 2 34.77 -32.28 29.15
N ARG A 3 35.91 -31.66 29.47
CA ARG A 3 35.97 -30.28 29.93
C ARG A 3 35.81 -29.40 28.69
N ILE A 4 34.58 -29.14 28.30
CA ILE A 4 34.29 -28.08 27.31
C ILE A 4 34.96 -26.81 27.84
N SER A 5 35.94 -26.32 27.08
CA SER A 5 36.71 -25.12 27.43
C SER A 5 35.75 -23.93 27.52
N GLN A 6 35.98 -23.05 28.49
CA GLN A 6 35.20 -21.82 28.65
C GLN A 6 35.18 -20.97 27.37
N ASP A 7 36.27 -21.05 26.59
CA ASP A 7 36.39 -20.46 25.26
C ASP A 7 35.39 -21.05 24.25
N ASP A 8 35.22 -22.37 24.27
CA ASP A 8 34.32 -23.11 23.38
C ASP A 8 32.84 -22.81 23.69
N LEU A 9 32.52 -22.69 24.99
CA LEU A 9 31.21 -22.22 25.44
C LEU A 9 30.95 -20.75 25.07
N LEU A 10 32.00 -19.90 25.06
CA LEU A 10 31.89 -18.51 24.67
C LEU A 10 31.64 -18.38 23.17
N ARG A 11 32.40 -19.11 22.33
CA ARG A 11 32.19 -19.14 20.87
C ARG A 11 30.78 -19.57 20.50
N ARG A 12 30.25 -20.61 21.15
CA ARG A 12 28.89 -21.09 20.88
C ARG A 12 27.82 -20.07 21.26
N ARG A 13 27.99 -19.33 22.36
CA ARG A 13 27.07 -18.25 22.75
C ARG A 13 27.11 -17.07 21.78
N VAL A 14 28.31 -16.66 21.37
CA VAL A 14 28.48 -15.59 20.37
C VAL A 14 27.83 -15.98 19.05
N LEU A 15 28.10 -17.20 18.56
CA LEU A 15 27.53 -17.71 17.32
C LEU A 15 26.00 -17.76 17.38
N ASN A 16 25.41 -18.32 18.44
CA ASN A 16 23.96 -18.38 18.60
C ASN A 16 23.34 -16.97 18.63
N ARG A 17 24.00 -16.02 19.30
CA ARG A 17 23.53 -14.64 19.33
C ARG A 17 23.62 -13.97 17.96
N THR A 18 24.67 -14.24 17.19
CA THR A 18 24.81 -13.73 15.82
C THR A 18 23.75 -14.31 14.89
N LEU A 19 23.45 -15.61 15.00
CA LEU A 19 22.40 -16.26 14.22
C LEU A 19 21.02 -15.68 14.56
N GLU A 20 20.69 -15.53 15.85
CA GLU A 20 19.43 -14.94 16.30
C GLU A 20 19.26 -13.49 15.79
N ILE A 21 20.33 -12.70 15.79
CA ILE A 21 20.31 -11.35 15.25
C ILE A 21 20.11 -11.36 13.73
N ALA A 22 20.75 -12.28 13.01
CA ALA A 22 20.60 -12.40 11.56
C ALA A 22 19.14 -12.76 11.18
N ASP A 23 18.54 -13.73 11.87
CA ASP A 23 17.14 -14.12 11.65
C ASP A 23 16.19 -12.94 11.94
N GLN A 24 16.41 -12.22 13.05
CA GLN A 24 15.61 -11.04 13.38
C GLN A 24 15.75 -9.92 12.34
N LEU A 25 16.95 -9.71 11.78
CA LEU A 25 17.17 -8.71 10.74
C LEU A 25 16.49 -9.12 9.43
N GLN A 26 16.55 -10.39 9.06
CA GLN A 26 15.88 -10.90 7.86
C GLN A 26 14.36 -10.76 7.98
N MET A 27 13.77 -11.18 9.11
CA MET A 27 12.34 -11.06 9.35
C MET A 27 11.86 -9.60 9.34
N LYS A 28 12.65 -8.68 9.91
CA LYS A 28 12.33 -7.24 9.85
C LYS A 28 12.32 -6.72 8.42
N LYS A 29 13.30 -7.11 7.61
CA LYS A 29 13.38 -6.70 6.20
C LYS A 29 12.18 -7.22 5.40
N GLU A 30 11.84 -8.50 5.56
CA GLU A 30 10.69 -9.11 4.88
C GLU A 30 9.36 -8.44 5.28
N LEU A 31 9.18 -8.12 6.57
CA LEU A 31 8.01 -7.38 7.04
C LEU A 31 7.93 -5.96 6.49
N GLU A 32 9.07 -5.28 6.35
CA GLU A 32 9.14 -3.93 5.80
C GLU A 32 8.88 -3.90 4.30
N GLU A 33 9.43 -4.87 3.54
CA GLU A 33 9.12 -5.05 2.11
C GLU A 33 7.63 -5.36 1.91
N ALA A 34 7.05 -6.30 2.67
CA ALA A 34 5.61 -6.60 2.58
C ALA A 34 4.72 -5.39 2.93
N ARG A 35 5.13 -4.56 3.90
CA ARG A 35 4.42 -3.31 4.22
C ARG A 35 4.52 -2.31 3.08
N LYS A 36 5.70 -2.17 2.47
CA LYS A 36 5.92 -1.25 1.37
C LYS A 36 5.14 -1.66 0.12
N GLU A 37 5.12 -2.94 -0.23
CA GLU A 37 4.30 -3.47 -1.32
C GLU A 37 2.80 -3.22 -1.07
N LEU A 38 2.33 -3.46 0.16
CA LEU A 38 0.93 -3.17 0.51
C LEU A 38 0.61 -1.68 0.41
N GLU A 39 1.55 -0.81 0.79
CA GLU A 39 1.35 0.63 0.73
C GLU A 39 1.42 1.17 -0.72
N GLU A 40 2.30 0.63 -1.56
CA GLU A 40 2.33 0.92 -2.99
C GLU A 40 1.04 0.46 -3.68
N ALA A 41 0.58 -0.77 -3.42
CA ALA A 41 -0.69 -1.27 -3.97
C ALA A 41 -1.89 -0.41 -3.55
N LYS A 42 -1.92 0.08 -2.30
CA LYS A 42 -2.96 1.02 -1.84
C LYS A 42 -2.87 2.37 -2.53
N LYS A 43 -1.66 2.90 -2.73
CA LYS A 43 -1.46 4.17 -3.45
C LYS A 43 -1.89 4.07 -4.90
N GLU A 44 -1.56 2.98 -5.59
CA GLU A 44 -2.00 2.73 -6.97
C GLU A 44 -3.53 2.64 -7.05
N ALA A 45 -4.17 1.89 -6.15
CA ALA A 45 -5.64 1.80 -6.12
C ALA A 45 -6.30 3.17 -5.90
N GLN A 46 -5.74 3.99 -5.01
CA GLN A 46 -6.25 5.32 -4.71
C GLN A 46 -6.02 6.31 -5.86
N GLN A 47 -4.91 6.20 -6.59
CA GLN A 47 -4.67 7.02 -7.78
C GLN A 47 -5.69 6.74 -8.88
N VAL A 48 -6.02 5.47 -9.13
CA VAL A 48 -7.03 5.09 -10.12
C VAL A 48 -8.42 5.63 -9.75
N GLU A 49 -8.77 5.65 -8.48
CA GLU A 49 -10.03 6.23 -8.00
C GLU A 49 -10.06 7.75 -8.20
N ASN A 50 -9.00 8.44 -7.79
CA ASN A 50 -8.87 9.89 -7.97
C ASN A 50 -8.92 10.31 -9.45
N GLU A 51 -8.25 9.57 -10.34
CA GLU A 51 -8.29 9.85 -11.79
C GLU A 51 -9.70 9.74 -12.36
N LYS A 52 -10.48 8.73 -11.94
CA LYS A 52 -11.87 8.59 -12.37
C LYS A 52 -12.73 9.75 -11.92
N GLU A 53 -12.58 10.18 -10.67
CA GLU A 53 -13.28 11.36 -10.16
C GLU A 53 -12.91 12.63 -10.94
N ASP A 54 -11.62 12.82 -11.23
CA ASP A 54 -11.14 13.99 -11.96
C ASP A 54 -11.62 14.00 -13.41
N ILE A 55 -11.68 12.83 -14.07
CA ILE A 55 -12.30 12.69 -15.40
C ILE A 55 -13.77 13.12 -15.34
N ILE A 56 -14.54 12.65 -14.36
CA ILE A 56 -15.95 13.01 -14.18
C ILE A 56 -16.12 14.52 -13.97
N LYS A 57 -15.30 15.13 -13.10
CA LYS A 57 -15.28 16.58 -12.84
C LYS A 57 -14.95 17.37 -14.10
N ASN A 58 -13.94 16.95 -14.86
CA ASN A 58 -13.53 17.63 -16.09
C ASN A 58 -14.60 17.53 -17.19
N LEU A 59 -15.22 16.36 -17.36
CA LEU A 59 -16.33 16.20 -18.31
C LEU A 59 -17.53 17.06 -17.91
N HIS A 60 -17.84 17.17 -16.62
CA HIS A 60 -18.90 18.06 -16.14
C HIS A 60 -18.59 19.54 -16.40
N LYS A 61 -17.33 19.97 -16.19
CA LYS A 61 -16.87 21.34 -16.53
C LYS A 61 -16.98 21.66 -18.03
N LEU A 62 -16.87 20.66 -18.90
CA LEU A 62 -17.08 20.79 -20.35
C LEU A 62 -18.56 20.84 -20.75
N ASN A 63 -19.47 20.95 -19.77
CA ASN A 63 -20.92 21.00 -19.98
C ASN A 63 -21.48 19.71 -20.60
N ILE A 64 -20.79 18.58 -20.41
CA ILE A 64 -21.23 17.27 -20.91
C ILE A 64 -22.34 16.73 -19.98
N PRO A 65 -23.46 16.21 -20.53
CA PRO A 65 -24.53 15.63 -19.73
C PRO A 65 -24.07 14.42 -18.92
N ILE A 66 -24.60 14.28 -17.70
CA ILE A 66 -24.30 13.16 -16.79
C ILE A 66 -24.54 11.80 -17.47
N GLU A 67 -25.55 11.69 -18.32
CA GLU A 67 -25.84 10.46 -19.08
C GLU A 67 -24.71 10.07 -20.04
N GLN A 68 -24.02 11.04 -20.65
CA GLN A 68 -22.88 10.79 -21.53
C GLN A 68 -21.63 10.44 -20.72
N ILE A 69 -21.43 11.10 -19.57
CA ILE A 69 -20.35 10.80 -18.63
C ILE A 69 -20.52 9.37 -18.09
N SER A 70 -21.75 8.98 -17.75
CA SER A 70 -22.11 7.63 -17.31
C SER A 70 -21.70 6.57 -18.33
N LYS A 71 -21.96 6.81 -19.62
CA LYS A 71 -21.53 5.91 -20.71
C LYS A 71 -20.02 5.87 -20.89
N ALA A 72 -19.33 7.00 -20.72
CA ALA A 72 -17.88 7.11 -20.90
C ALA A 72 -17.08 6.45 -19.76
N VAL A 73 -17.52 6.64 -18.51
CA VAL A 73 -16.83 6.15 -17.30
C VAL A 73 -17.43 4.83 -16.79
N ASN A 74 -18.52 4.36 -17.42
CA ASN A 74 -19.24 3.13 -17.08
C ASN A 74 -19.72 3.09 -15.61
N LEU A 75 -20.21 4.23 -15.11
CA LEU A 75 -20.75 4.41 -13.76
C LEU A 75 -22.21 4.83 -13.83
N SER A 76 -22.98 4.63 -12.75
CA SER A 76 -24.36 5.10 -12.68
C SER A 76 -24.43 6.63 -12.53
N GLU A 77 -25.53 7.24 -13.00
CA GLU A 77 -25.76 8.68 -12.80
C GLU A 77 -25.80 9.09 -11.32
N LYS A 78 -26.20 8.17 -10.44
CA LYS A 78 -26.21 8.40 -8.99
C LYS A 78 -24.79 8.53 -8.45
N GLU A 79 -23.91 7.60 -8.81
CA GLU A 79 -22.49 7.64 -8.42
C GLU A 79 -21.80 8.90 -8.95
N ILE A 80 -22.07 9.27 -10.21
CA ILE A 80 -21.52 10.51 -10.79
C ILE A 80 -22.00 11.74 -10.02
N LYS A 81 -23.30 11.82 -9.68
CA LYS A 81 -23.83 12.93 -8.87
C LYS A 81 -23.22 12.97 -7.49
N GLU A 82 -22.98 11.81 -6.88
CA GLU A 82 -22.35 11.71 -5.58
C GLU A 82 -20.90 12.22 -5.62
N ILE A 83 -20.10 11.79 -6.59
CA ILE A 83 -18.71 12.26 -6.82
C ILE A 83 -18.66 13.77 -7.07
N LEU A 84 -19.60 14.32 -7.83
CA LEU A 84 -19.70 15.75 -8.08
C LEU A 84 -20.16 16.53 -6.83
N SER A 85 -20.97 15.91 -5.96
CA SER A 85 -21.52 16.55 -4.76
C SER A 85 -20.56 16.53 -3.57
N THR A 86 -19.79 15.44 -3.38
CA THR A 86 -18.83 15.30 -2.27
C THR A 86 -17.70 16.33 -2.33
N HIS A 87 -17.35 16.81 -3.52
CA HIS A 87 -16.28 17.80 -3.72
C HIS A 87 -16.78 19.24 -3.96
N SER A 88 -18.10 19.48 -3.97
CA SER A 88 -18.64 20.84 -4.11
C SER A 88 -18.59 21.66 -2.81
N TYR A 89 -18.10 21.08 -1.71
CA TYR A 89 -17.85 21.76 -0.43
C TYR A 89 -16.33 21.86 -0.14
N ASN A 90 -15.64 22.71 -0.91
CA ASN A 90 -14.38 23.35 -0.50
C ASN A 90 -14.35 24.76 -1.07
#